data_AF-A0A221UW36-F1
#
_entry.id   AF-A0A221UW36-F1
#
_cell.length_a   1.000
_cell.length_b   1.000
_cell.length_c   1.000
_cell.angle_alpha   90.00
_cell.angle_beta   90.00
_cell.angle_gamma   90.00
#
_symmetry.space_group_name_H-M   'P 1'
#
loop_
_entity.id
_entity.type
_entity.pdbx_description
1 polymer ?
#
loop_
_entity_poly.entity_id
_entity_poly.type
_entity_poly.pdbx_seq_one_letter_code
_entity_poly.pdbx_strand_id
1 'polypeptide(L)'
;MGVRNFILITLLTLFFIRSQGQTLQDSTSTTLQTEKQFEIQQVVQQVEVPNYQLFPTTNTWALIKLNTRNGKIWQVHFSISNDFEGELSLNPYSLVLPDEEINGRFTLYPTPNMYNFILLDQIDGTTWKVQWNNERDKRFIRRLD
;
A
#
# COMPACT_ATOMS: atom_id res chain seq x y z
N MET A 1 57.49 -69.72 18.10
CA MET A 1 57.16 -69.61 16.65
C MET A 1 56.56 -68.23 16.46
N GLY A 2 57.01 -67.33 15.60
CA GLY A 2 58.04 -67.30 14.57
C GLY A 2 58.19 -65.84 14.13
N VAL A 3 59.36 -65.52 13.60
CA VAL A 3 59.90 -64.18 13.34
C VAL A 3 59.34 -63.56 12.04
N ARG A 4 59.37 -62.21 12.00
CA ARG A 4 59.38 -61.23 10.87
C ARG A 4 59.26 -61.76 9.43
N ASN A 5 58.65 -60.96 8.55
CA ASN A 5 59.32 -60.46 7.34
C ASN A 5 58.63 -59.25 6.69
N PHE A 6 59.45 -58.24 6.40
CA PHE A 6 59.18 -57.09 5.52
C PHE A 6 59.26 -57.54 4.07
N ILE A 7 58.35 -57.08 3.20
CA ILE A 7 58.63 -56.90 1.77
C ILE A 7 58.05 -55.56 1.32
N LEU A 8 58.97 -54.69 0.90
CA LEU A 8 58.76 -53.41 0.22
C LEU A 8 58.63 -53.71 -1.28
N ILE A 9 57.55 -53.27 -1.94
CA ILE A 9 57.56 -53.07 -3.40
C ILE A 9 56.94 -51.70 -3.69
N THR A 10 57.82 -50.78 -4.02
CA THR A 10 57.54 -49.51 -4.70
C THR A 10 57.11 -49.78 -6.14
N LEU A 11 56.01 -49.16 -6.60
CA LEU A 11 55.85 -48.87 -8.01
C LEU A 11 55.33 -47.43 -8.20
N LEU A 12 56.19 -46.64 -8.82
CA LEU A 12 56.02 -45.23 -9.18
C LEU A 12 55.24 -45.17 -10.51
N THR A 13 54.07 -44.54 -10.55
CA THR A 13 53.56 -43.92 -11.79
C THR A 13 52.92 -42.57 -11.48
N LEU A 14 53.45 -41.55 -12.17
CA LEU A 14 53.07 -40.14 -12.13
C LEU A 14 51.79 -39.85 -12.91
N PHE A 15 51.26 -38.63 -12.68
CA PHE A 15 50.31 -37.80 -13.46
C PHE A 15 48.84 -37.83 -12.97
N PHE A 16 48.12 -36.72 -12.73
CA PHE A 16 48.30 -35.28 -12.96
C PHE A 16 47.64 -34.48 -11.81
N ILE A 17 48.16 -33.29 -11.53
CA ILE A 17 47.54 -32.28 -10.67
C ILE A 17 46.15 -31.90 -11.21
N ARG A 18 45.12 -31.93 -10.36
CA ARG A 18 44.05 -30.93 -10.40
C ARG A 18 43.90 -30.30 -9.01
N SER A 19 44.63 -29.21 -8.84
CA SER A 19 44.20 -28.08 -8.04
C SER A 19 42.82 -27.67 -8.55
N GLN A 20 41.79 -27.82 -7.73
CA GLN A 20 40.59 -27.00 -7.85
C GLN A 20 40.69 -25.97 -6.73
N GLY A 21 41.42 -24.90 -7.01
CA GLY A 21 41.19 -23.64 -6.31
C GLY A 21 39.75 -23.23 -6.57
N GLN A 22 38.95 -23.07 -5.52
CA GLN A 22 37.66 -22.42 -5.63
C GLN A 22 37.90 -20.99 -6.13
N THR A 23 37.48 -20.70 -7.36
CA THR A 23 37.41 -19.32 -7.84
C THR A 23 36.15 -18.67 -7.27
N LEU A 24 36.37 -17.61 -6.49
CA LEU A 24 35.38 -16.66 -6.00
C LEU A 24 34.65 -16.02 -7.20
N GLN A 25 33.49 -16.54 -7.58
CA GLN A 25 32.63 -15.86 -8.56
C GLN A 25 31.11 -15.99 -8.33
N ASP A 26 30.67 -16.82 -7.38
CA ASP A 26 29.23 -16.99 -7.08
C ASP A 26 28.69 -16.04 -6.01
N SER A 27 29.56 -15.45 -5.18
CA SER A 27 29.13 -14.55 -4.11
C SER A 27 28.71 -13.18 -4.63
N THR A 28 29.32 -12.69 -5.72
CA THR A 28 29.06 -11.34 -6.23
C THR A 28 27.76 -11.27 -7.04
N SER A 29 27.45 -12.30 -7.84
CA SER A 29 26.20 -12.40 -8.59
C SER A 29 24.99 -12.59 -7.67
N THR A 30 25.12 -13.40 -6.62
CA THR A 30 24.05 -13.60 -5.62
C THR A 30 23.80 -12.35 -4.79
N THR A 31 24.86 -11.61 -4.42
CA THR A 31 24.74 -10.36 -3.65
C THR A 31 24.20 -9.22 -4.51
N LEU A 32 24.68 -9.06 -5.75
CA LEU A 32 24.16 -8.04 -6.69
C LEU A 32 22.72 -8.32 -7.12
N GLN A 33 22.32 -9.60 -7.25
CA GLN A 33 20.91 -9.95 -7.50
C GLN A 33 20.06 -9.67 -6.27
N THR A 34 20.54 -9.98 -5.06
CA THR A 34 19.82 -9.71 -3.81
C THR A 34 19.71 -8.21 -3.54
N GLU A 35 20.76 -7.43 -3.80
CA GLU A 35 20.78 -5.96 -3.69
C GLU A 35 19.91 -5.32 -4.75
N LYS A 36 19.99 -5.75 -6.03
CA LYS A 36 19.12 -5.26 -7.09
C LYS A 36 17.66 -5.67 -6.87
N GLN A 37 17.41 -6.82 -6.26
CA GLN A 37 16.06 -7.30 -5.95
C GLN A 37 15.52 -6.62 -4.70
N PHE A 38 16.35 -6.31 -3.71
CA PHE A 38 16.03 -5.45 -2.57
C PHE A 38 15.79 -4.01 -3.03
N GLU A 39 16.62 -3.47 -3.93
CA GLU A 39 16.39 -2.18 -4.59
C GLU A 39 15.12 -2.22 -5.43
N ILE A 40 14.84 -3.26 -6.22
CA ILE A 40 13.57 -3.40 -6.95
C ILE A 40 12.40 -3.56 -5.96
N GLN A 41 12.56 -4.16 -4.78
CA GLN A 41 11.51 -4.27 -3.76
C GLN A 41 11.31 -2.98 -2.96
N GLN A 42 12.33 -2.14 -2.84
CA GLN A 42 12.27 -0.80 -2.24
C GLN A 42 11.83 0.27 -3.28
N VAL A 43 12.09 0.02 -4.57
CA VAL A 43 11.73 0.86 -5.74
C VAL A 43 10.40 0.44 -6.37
N VAL A 44 9.85 -0.75 -6.04
CA VAL A 44 8.39 -0.94 -5.91
C VAL A 44 7.99 -0.15 -4.67
N GLN A 45 8.07 1.15 -4.89
CA GLN A 45 7.63 2.26 -4.10
C GLN A 45 6.44 1.80 -3.27
N GLN A 46 6.54 1.91 -1.95
CA GLN A 46 5.36 2.00 -1.11
C GLN A 46 4.45 3.00 -1.83
N VAL A 47 3.41 2.51 -2.52
CA VAL A 47 2.34 3.37 -3.00
C VAL A 47 1.71 3.77 -1.69
N GLU A 48 2.21 4.86 -1.11
CA GLU A 48 1.75 5.35 0.17
C GLU A 48 0.26 5.60 -0.03
N VAL A 49 -0.55 4.75 0.61
CA VAL A 49 -1.99 4.82 0.44
C VAL A 49 -2.39 6.21 0.90
N PRO A 50 -2.98 7.04 0.01
CA PRO A 50 -3.05 8.46 0.28
C PRO A 50 -4.02 8.72 1.44
N ASN A 51 -3.58 9.57 2.37
CA ASN A 51 -4.37 9.97 3.55
C ASN A 51 -5.68 10.67 3.17
N TYR A 52 -5.69 11.34 2.02
CA TYR A 52 -6.85 12.05 1.50
C TYR A 52 -7.08 11.71 0.04
N GLN A 53 -8.34 11.56 -0.34
CA GLN A 53 -8.75 11.33 -1.73
C GLN A 53 -9.90 12.26 -2.09
N LEU A 54 -9.93 12.69 -3.35
CA LEU A 54 -11.02 13.46 -3.94
C LEU A 54 -11.85 12.58 -4.86
N PHE A 55 -13.16 12.64 -4.70
CA PHE A 55 -14.14 11.91 -5.51
C PHE A 55 -14.96 12.93 -6.29
N PRO A 56 -15.05 12.81 -7.62
CA PRO A 56 -15.82 13.74 -8.43
C PRO A 56 -17.32 13.56 -8.18
N THR A 57 -18.08 14.64 -8.32
CA THR A 57 -19.53 14.59 -8.44
C THR A 57 -19.93 14.93 -9.87
N THR A 58 -21.21 14.72 -10.23
CA THR A 58 -21.74 15.22 -11.52
C THR A 58 -21.82 16.75 -11.55
N ASN A 59 -21.82 17.41 -10.39
CA ASN A 59 -21.69 18.86 -10.32
C ASN A 59 -20.22 19.24 -10.46
N THR A 60 -19.87 19.90 -11.57
CA THR A 60 -18.49 20.30 -11.88
C THR A 60 -17.86 21.21 -10.81
N TRP A 61 -18.66 21.89 -9.98
CA TRP A 61 -18.21 22.80 -8.93
C TRP A 61 -18.09 22.16 -7.55
N ALA A 62 -18.28 20.84 -7.45
CA ALA A 62 -18.22 20.12 -6.18
C ALA A 62 -17.49 18.78 -6.31
N LEU A 63 -16.49 18.57 -5.44
CA LEU A 63 -15.90 17.27 -5.18
C LEU A 63 -16.15 16.87 -3.74
N ILE A 64 -15.99 15.58 -3.44
CA ILE A 64 -16.00 15.06 -2.07
C ILE A 64 -14.57 14.69 -1.68
N LYS A 65 -14.06 15.34 -0.63
CA LYS A 65 -12.80 14.98 0.02
C LYS A 65 -13.06 14.00 1.14
N LEU A 66 -12.35 12.88 1.13
CA LEU A 66 -12.37 11.87 2.18
C LEU A 66 -11.00 11.82 2.86
N ASN A 67 -10.98 11.78 4.19
CA ASN A 67 -9.83 11.26 4.93
C ASN A 67 -9.95 9.73 4.98
N THR A 68 -9.08 9.04 4.24
CA THR A 68 -9.15 7.59 4.04
C THR A 68 -8.81 6.82 5.31
N ARG A 69 -8.19 7.46 6.30
CA ARG A 69 -7.81 6.83 7.57
C ARG A 69 -8.97 6.66 8.54
N ASN A 70 -9.87 7.64 8.56
CA ASN A 70 -10.81 7.80 9.65
C ASN A 70 -12.25 8.17 9.26
N GLY A 71 -12.53 8.30 7.96
CA GLY A 71 -13.89 8.47 7.47
C GLY A 71 -14.47 9.88 7.65
N LYS A 72 -13.63 10.89 7.97
CA LYS A 72 -14.05 12.29 7.92
C LYS A 72 -14.22 12.74 6.47
N ILE A 73 -15.29 13.51 6.21
CA ILE A 73 -15.71 13.87 4.85
C ILE A 73 -16.06 15.35 4.75
N TRP A 74 -15.66 15.96 3.63
CA TRP A 74 -15.96 17.34 3.26
C TRP A 74 -16.40 17.41 1.80
N GLN A 75 -17.30 18.35 1.50
CA GLN A 75 -17.50 18.85 0.15
C GLN A 75 -16.45 19.92 -0.10
N VAL A 76 -15.73 19.81 -1.20
CA VAL A 76 -14.83 20.84 -1.72
C VAL A 76 -15.58 21.57 -2.81
N HIS A 77 -15.88 22.84 -2.58
CA HIS A 77 -16.56 23.71 -3.54
C HIS A 77 -15.60 24.77 -4.04
N PHE A 78 -15.62 25.02 -5.33
CA PHE A 78 -14.78 26.00 -6.01
C PHE A 78 -15.58 26.70 -7.09
N SER A 79 -15.14 27.89 -7.50
CA SER A 79 -15.81 28.70 -8.52
C SER A 79 -14.80 29.29 -9.51
N ILE A 80 -15.31 29.91 -10.56
CA ILE A 80 -14.55 30.82 -11.45
C ILE A 80 -15.00 32.29 -11.30
N SER A 81 -16.05 32.52 -10.52
CA SER A 81 -16.59 33.82 -10.15
C SER A 81 -16.23 34.15 -8.70
N ASN A 82 -16.59 35.35 -8.23
CA ASN A 82 -16.43 35.74 -6.82
C ASN A 82 -17.49 35.11 -5.89
N ASP A 83 -17.91 33.87 -6.15
CA ASP A 83 -18.83 33.11 -5.31
C ASP A 83 -18.09 32.39 -4.17
N PHE A 84 -18.82 31.64 -3.34
CA PHE A 84 -18.21 30.88 -2.24
C PHE A 84 -17.18 29.86 -2.78
N GLU A 85 -16.05 29.75 -2.11
CA GLU A 85 -15.04 28.71 -2.32
C GLU A 85 -14.59 28.18 -0.96
N GLY A 86 -14.38 26.87 -0.87
CA GLY A 86 -13.85 26.24 0.33
C GLY A 86 -14.45 24.89 0.66
N GLU A 87 -14.24 24.49 1.91
CA GLU A 87 -14.61 23.17 2.40
C GLU A 87 -15.81 23.23 3.34
N LEU A 88 -16.75 22.34 3.07
CA LEU A 88 -17.99 22.21 3.81
C LEU A 88 -18.01 20.82 4.45
N SER A 89 -17.89 20.75 5.78
CA SER A 89 -17.89 19.46 6.47
C SER A 89 -19.23 18.75 6.31
N LEU A 90 -19.18 17.47 5.95
CA LEU A 90 -20.31 16.53 5.94
C LEU A 90 -20.30 15.70 7.22
N ASN A 91 -19.11 15.22 7.60
CA ASN A 91 -18.87 14.50 8.84
C ASN A 91 -17.56 14.99 9.48
N PRO A 92 -17.60 15.77 10.57
CA PRO A 92 -16.40 16.24 11.24
C PRO A 92 -15.80 15.17 12.20
N TYR A 93 -16.56 14.11 12.50
CA TYR A 93 -16.19 13.11 13.49
C TYR A 93 -15.51 11.91 12.84
N SER A 94 -14.51 11.34 13.53
CA SER A 94 -13.92 10.07 13.13
C SER A 94 -14.96 8.97 13.27
N LEU A 95 -14.99 8.03 12.32
CA LEU A 95 -15.81 6.82 12.40
C LEU A 95 -15.13 5.71 13.21
N VAL A 96 -13.87 5.92 13.60
CA VAL A 96 -13.00 4.93 14.25
C VAL A 96 -12.20 5.57 15.38
N LEU A 97 -11.65 4.77 16.27
CA LEU A 97 -10.76 5.28 17.32
C LEU A 97 -9.38 5.67 16.74
N PRO A 98 -8.61 6.56 17.39
CA PRO A 98 -7.31 7.01 16.88
C PRO A 98 -6.30 5.89 16.63
N ASP A 99 -6.36 4.81 17.41
CA ASP A 99 -5.51 3.62 17.29
C ASP A 99 -5.97 2.64 16.19
N GLU A 100 -7.16 2.87 15.62
CA GLU A 100 -7.73 2.07 14.53
C GLU A 100 -7.64 2.79 13.16
N GLU A 101 -7.03 3.98 13.12
CA GLU A 101 -6.80 4.74 11.89
C GLU A 101 -5.79 4.02 10.98
N ILE A 102 -6.21 3.67 9.77
CA ILE A 102 -5.38 2.97 8.78
C ILE A 102 -5.52 3.64 7.43
N ASN A 103 -4.41 4.05 6.80
CA ASN A 103 -4.43 4.67 5.46
C ASN A 103 -5.19 3.79 4.47
N GLY A 104 -6.17 4.38 3.78
CA GLY A 104 -7.00 3.63 2.84
C GLY A 104 -8.08 2.76 3.44
N ARG A 105 -8.32 2.78 4.75
CA ARG A 105 -9.44 2.04 5.37
C ARG A 105 -10.78 2.40 4.72
N PHE A 106 -11.01 3.68 4.46
CA PHE A 106 -12.25 4.18 3.90
C PHE A 106 -12.14 4.52 2.42
N THR A 107 -13.21 4.23 1.66
CA THR A 107 -13.38 4.66 0.26
C THR A 107 -14.83 5.04 -0.04
N LEU A 108 -15.06 5.89 -1.05
CA LEU A 108 -16.38 6.30 -1.50
C LEU A 108 -16.73 5.69 -2.86
N TYR A 109 -17.97 5.23 -2.99
CA TYR A 109 -18.56 4.79 -4.25
C TYR A 109 -19.66 5.76 -4.67
N PRO A 110 -19.60 6.31 -5.90
CA PRO A 110 -20.66 7.17 -6.41
C PRO A 110 -21.94 6.37 -6.64
N THR A 111 -23.09 7.04 -6.52
CA THR A 111 -24.38 6.49 -6.93
C THR A 111 -24.90 7.22 -8.17
N PRO A 112 -25.94 6.70 -8.86
CA PRO A 112 -26.59 7.43 -9.95
C PRO A 112 -27.18 8.79 -9.52
N ASN A 113 -27.44 8.98 -8.22
CA ASN A 113 -27.87 10.26 -7.68
C ASN A 113 -26.63 11.09 -7.32
N MET A 114 -26.43 12.23 -7.99
CA MET A 114 -25.24 13.07 -7.83
C MET A 114 -24.98 13.55 -6.40
N TYR A 115 -26.01 13.62 -5.55
CA TYR A 115 -25.89 14.06 -4.16
C TYR A 115 -25.48 12.95 -3.19
N ASN A 116 -25.41 11.69 -3.63
CA ASN A 116 -25.24 10.55 -2.75
C ASN A 116 -24.06 9.67 -3.13
N PHE A 117 -23.32 9.24 -2.11
CA PHE A 117 -22.26 8.24 -2.17
C PHE A 117 -22.53 7.14 -1.15
N ILE A 118 -21.90 5.98 -1.36
CA ILE A 118 -21.76 4.94 -0.35
C ILE A 118 -20.32 5.00 0.18
N LEU A 119 -20.15 5.26 1.47
CA LEU A 119 -18.87 5.07 2.14
C LEU A 119 -18.74 3.60 2.52
N LEU A 120 -17.59 2.99 2.23
CA LEU A 120 -17.23 1.64 2.64
C LEU A 120 -16.04 1.70 3.58
N ASP A 121 -16.16 1.06 4.74
CA ASP A 121 -15.02 0.59 5.51
C ASP A 121 -14.51 -0.70 4.88
N GLN A 122 -13.32 -0.64 4.28
CA GLN A 122 -12.72 -1.76 3.56
C GLN A 122 -12.17 -2.85 4.50
N ILE A 123 -12.18 -2.62 5.81
CA ILE A 123 -11.72 -3.60 6.81
C ILE A 123 -12.89 -4.42 7.35
N ASP A 124 -13.93 -3.78 7.89
CA ASP A 124 -15.04 -4.48 8.54
C ASP A 124 -16.29 -4.62 7.66
N GLY A 125 -16.30 -3.99 6.47
CA GLY A 125 -17.40 -4.05 5.51
C GLY A 125 -18.59 -3.15 5.85
N THR A 126 -18.51 -2.34 6.91
CA THR A 126 -19.57 -1.40 7.27
C THR A 126 -19.75 -0.38 6.16
N THR A 127 -21.01 -0.03 5.89
CA THR A 127 -21.35 0.97 4.88
C THR A 127 -22.20 2.09 5.44
N TRP A 128 -22.04 3.27 4.85
CA TRP A 128 -22.84 4.45 5.18
C TRP A 128 -23.34 5.11 3.91
N LYS A 129 -24.57 5.62 3.96
CA LYS A 129 -25.06 6.60 3.00
C LYS A 129 -24.45 7.96 3.35
N VAL A 130 -23.81 8.58 2.37
CA VAL A 130 -23.25 9.94 2.47
C VAL A 130 -24.05 10.84 1.54
N GLN A 131 -24.61 11.93 2.08
CA GLN A 131 -25.31 12.96 1.32
C GLN A 131 -24.60 14.30 1.46
N TRP A 132 -24.31 14.93 0.33
CA TRP A 132 -23.74 16.28 0.27
C TRP A 132 -24.78 17.27 -0.28
N ASN A 133 -24.67 18.52 0.16
CA ASN A 133 -25.53 19.60 -0.29
C ASN A 133 -24.89 20.96 0.09
N ASN A 134 -25.20 22.03 -0.62
CA ASN A 134 -24.77 23.37 -0.24
C ASN A 134 -25.46 23.85 1.05
N GLU A 135 -26.67 23.38 1.34
CA GLU A 135 -27.39 23.65 2.58
C GLU A 135 -26.94 22.68 3.69
N ARG A 136 -26.60 23.22 4.87
CA ARG A 136 -25.99 22.45 5.97
C ARG A 136 -26.91 21.34 6.50
N ASP A 137 -28.19 21.61 6.65
CA ASP A 137 -29.22 20.72 7.18
C ASP A 137 -29.56 19.55 6.25
N LYS A 138 -29.17 19.66 4.97
CA LYS A 138 -29.30 18.58 3.97
C LYS A 138 -28.07 17.69 3.86
N ARG A 139 -27.01 17.96 4.63
CA ARG A 139 -25.80 17.12 4.67
C ARG A 139 -25.92 16.08 5.77
N PHE A 140 -25.62 14.84 5.45
CA PHE A 140 -25.55 13.81 6.49
C PHE A 140 -24.69 12.62 6.06
N ILE A 141 -24.24 11.89 7.07
CA ILE A 141 -23.80 10.50 6.94
C ILE A 141 -24.71 9.63 7.82
N ARG A 142 -25.12 8.48 7.31
CA ARG A 142 -25.96 7.53 8.07
C ARG A 142 -25.54 6.11 7.76
N ARG A 143 -25.30 5.30 8.79
CA ARG A 143 -25.01 3.86 8.65
C ARG A 143 -26.17 3.14 7.94
N LEU A 144 -25.84 2.19 7.10
CA LEU A 144 -26.79 1.27 6.49
C LEU A 144 -26.83 -0.02 7.33
N ASP A 145 -28.04 -0.49 7.62
CA ASP A 145 -28.32 -1.71 8.39
C ASP A 145 -28.74 -2.85 7.45
#